data_AF-A0A5J6IF35-F1
#
_entry.id   AF-A0A5J6IF35-F1
#
_cell.length_a   1.000
_cell.length_b   1.000
_cell.length_c   1.000
_cell.angle_alpha   90.00
_cell.angle_beta   90.00
_cell.angle_gamma   90.00
#
_symmetry.space_group_name_H-M   'P 1'
#
loop_
_entity.id
_entity.type
_entity.pdbx_description
1 polymer ?
#
loop_
_entity_poly.entity_id
_entity_poly.type
_entity_poly.pdbx_seq_one_letter_code
_entity_poly.pdbx_strand_id
1 'polypeptide(L)'
;MEAHVRTADVPHGGTQGWVYLGIAGREFVLNASGTASGTRTGDNWTFVLGEDANVENPAYNDPRRPQLDTDDLDRYPVYVRFEPVGPDPAWCLERIVVNVNADTDHPHSFDNPNLADFGEDRRLWLGQEYGKQLYLKRYDD
;
A
#
# COMPACT_ATOMS: atom_id res chain seq x y z
N MET A 1 1.05 11.34 -4.68
CA MET A 1 1.32 9.89 -4.83
C MET A 1 0.07 9.16 -4.40
N GLU A 2 -0.29 8.11 -5.12
CA GLU A 2 -1.49 7.31 -4.83
C GLU A 2 -1.12 5.86 -4.59
N ALA A 3 -1.77 5.22 -3.63
CA ALA A 3 -1.72 3.78 -3.42
C ALA A 3 -3.15 3.22 -3.46
N HIS A 4 -3.44 2.44 -4.49
CA HIS A 4 -4.70 1.74 -4.69
C HIS A 4 -4.58 0.36 -4.07
N VAL A 5 -5.35 0.08 -3.03
CA VAL A 5 -5.29 -1.17 -2.26
C VAL A 5 -6.64 -1.88 -2.34
N ARG A 6 -6.61 -3.15 -2.72
CA ARG A 6 -7.78 -4.03 -2.72
C ARG A 6 -7.58 -5.17 -1.72
N THR A 7 -8.49 -5.25 -0.76
CA THR A 7 -8.56 -6.35 0.21
C THR A 7 -9.48 -7.43 -0.34
N ALA A 8 -9.10 -8.70 -0.21
CA ALA A 8 -9.89 -9.81 -0.71
C ALA A 8 -11.25 -9.89 0.02
N ASP A 9 -12.30 -10.22 -0.74
CA ASP A 9 -13.63 -10.49 -0.19
C ASP A 9 -13.75 -11.95 0.28
N VAL A 10 -13.05 -12.25 1.36
CA VAL A 10 -13.05 -13.57 2.02
C VAL A 10 -13.23 -13.44 3.53
N PRO A 11 -13.71 -14.51 4.21
CA PRO A 11 -13.76 -14.53 5.67
C PRO A 11 -12.40 -14.14 6.27
N HIS A 12 -12.41 -13.16 7.18
CA HIS A 12 -11.21 -12.59 7.82
C HIS A 12 -10.21 -11.94 6.85
N GLY A 13 -10.64 -11.55 5.65
CA GLY A 13 -9.78 -10.90 4.66
C GLY A 13 -9.29 -9.51 5.05
N GLY A 14 -10.11 -8.75 5.80
CA GLY A 14 -9.75 -7.44 6.37
C GLY A 14 -8.76 -7.51 7.53
N THR A 15 -8.37 -6.34 8.02
CA THR A 15 -7.45 -6.22 9.17
C THR A 15 -7.71 -4.94 9.98
N GLN A 16 -7.30 -4.96 11.25
CA GLN A 16 -7.17 -3.78 12.11
C GLN A 16 -5.71 -3.31 12.25
N GLY A 17 -4.77 -4.07 11.69
CA GLY A 17 -3.35 -3.76 11.75
C GLY A 17 -2.97 -2.56 10.87
N TRP A 18 -1.69 -2.19 10.97
CA TRP A 18 -1.15 -1.05 10.24
C TRP A 18 -0.60 -1.50 8.90
N VAL A 19 -0.92 -0.76 7.84
CA VAL A 19 -0.36 -0.98 6.50
C VAL A 19 0.57 0.19 6.18
N TYR A 20 1.75 -0.13 5.65
CA TYR A 20 2.78 0.83 5.30
C TYR A 20 3.19 0.64 3.85
N LEU A 21 3.38 1.74 3.12
CA LEU A 21 4.06 1.78 1.84
C LEU A 21 5.52 2.19 2.05
N GLY A 22 6.45 1.29 1.76
CA GLY A 22 7.88 1.60 1.63
C GLY A 22 8.21 2.03 0.21
N ILE A 23 8.75 3.24 0.04
CA ILE A 23 9.17 3.78 -1.26
C ILE A 23 10.24 4.86 -1.06
N ALA A 24 11.21 4.94 -1.98
CA ALA A 24 12.34 5.90 -1.92
C ALA A 24 13.02 5.98 -0.54
N GLY A 25 13.19 4.83 0.12
CA GLY A 25 13.93 4.72 1.39
C GLY A 25 13.16 5.06 2.66
N ARG A 26 11.84 5.27 2.60
CA ARG A 26 10.99 5.55 3.78
C ARG A 26 9.64 4.85 3.72
N GLU A 27 9.04 4.62 4.88
CA GLU A 27 7.68 4.12 5.02
C GLU A 27 6.63 5.22 5.29
N PHE A 28 5.45 5.04 4.69
CA PHE A 28 4.26 5.89 4.84
C PHE A 28 3.07 5.06 5.29
N VAL A 29 2.32 5.53 6.28
CA VAL A 29 1.13 4.81 6.76
C VAL A 29 0.00 4.95 5.74
N LEU A 30 -0.55 3.81 5.32
CA LEU A 30 -1.77 3.73 4.51
C LEU A 30 -2.96 3.50 5.44
N ASN A 31 -3.41 4.57 6.08
CA ASN A 31 -4.63 4.59 6.91
C ASN A 31 -5.47 5.79 6.53
N ALA A 32 -6.76 5.60 6.25
CA ALA A 32 -7.62 6.69 5.82
C ALA A 32 -7.92 7.65 6.99
N SER A 33 -8.01 8.95 6.69
CA SER A 33 -8.30 9.96 7.70
C SER A 33 -9.71 9.78 8.26
N GLY A 34 -9.87 9.83 9.58
CA GLY A 34 -11.18 9.76 10.24
C GLY A 34 -11.80 8.36 10.30
N THR A 35 -11.07 7.31 9.92
CA THR A 35 -11.48 5.92 10.09
C THR A 35 -10.63 5.21 11.15
N ALA A 36 -11.14 4.10 11.69
CA ALA A 36 -10.32 3.17 12.46
C ALA A 36 -9.21 2.60 11.56
N SER A 37 -8.08 2.18 12.15
CA SER A 37 -6.96 1.61 11.41
C SER A 37 -7.33 0.34 10.66
N GLY A 38 -6.67 0.13 9.53
CA GLY A 38 -6.75 -1.10 8.73
C GLY A 38 -7.72 -1.02 7.56
N THR A 39 -8.12 -2.18 7.05
CA THR A 39 -9.00 -2.32 5.89
C THR A 39 -10.11 -3.31 6.20
N ARG A 40 -11.29 -3.15 5.60
CA ARG A 40 -12.37 -4.13 5.72
C ARG A 40 -12.25 -5.18 4.62
N THR A 41 -12.83 -6.36 4.87
CA THR A 41 -13.00 -7.39 3.85
C THR A 41 -13.71 -6.80 2.62
N GLY A 42 -13.17 -7.07 1.44
CA GLY A 42 -13.71 -6.58 0.16
C GLY A 42 -13.50 -5.09 -0.12
N ASP A 43 -12.80 -4.34 0.75
CA ASP A 43 -12.53 -2.93 0.52
C ASP A 43 -11.64 -2.72 -0.72
N ASN A 44 -11.97 -1.67 -1.48
CA ASN A 44 -11.16 -1.14 -2.56
C ASN A 44 -10.98 0.37 -2.31
N TRP A 45 -9.76 0.80 -2.00
CA TRP A 45 -9.49 2.15 -1.51
C TRP A 45 -8.25 2.76 -2.15
N THR A 46 -8.32 4.07 -2.41
CA THR A 46 -7.18 4.87 -2.89
C THR A 46 -6.69 5.78 -1.77
N PHE A 47 -5.45 5.55 -1.34
CA PHE A 47 -4.75 6.43 -0.41
C PHE A 47 -3.95 7.48 -1.17
N VAL A 48 -4.16 8.74 -0.85
CA VAL A 48 -3.45 9.89 -1.44
C VAL A 48 -2.45 10.42 -0.42
N LEU A 49 -1.20 10.51 -0.83
CA LEU A 49 -0.06 11.02 -0.05
C LEU A 49 0.51 12.27 -0.74
N GLY A 50 0.76 13.31 0.05
CA GLY A 50 1.26 14.61 -0.42
C GLY A 50 0.17 15.67 -0.52
N GLU A 51 0.01 16.27 -1.70
CA GLU A 51 -1.10 17.18 -1.97
C GLU A 51 -2.44 16.43 -1.90
N ASP A 52 -3.47 17.09 -1.37
CA ASP A 52 -4.81 16.52 -1.17
C ASP A 52 -4.84 15.19 -0.39
N ALA A 53 -3.86 14.99 0.50
CA ALA A 53 -3.71 13.76 1.25
C ALA A 53 -4.98 13.39 2.03
N ASN A 54 -5.41 12.14 1.88
CA ASN A 54 -6.58 11.56 2.56
C ASN A 54 -6.18 10.53 3.64
N VAL A 55 -4.90 10.50 4.02
CA VAL A 55 -4.36 9.62 5.05
C VAL A 55 -4.32 10.27 6.43
N GLU A 56 -4.26 9.45 7.47
CA GLU A 56 -4.01 9.90 8.83
C GLU A 56 -2.65 10.60 8.95
N ASN A 57 -2.56 11.64 9.80
CA ASN A 57 -1.33 12.39 10.06
C ASN A 57 -0.62 12.86 8.77
N PRO A 58 -1.31 13.58 7.86
CA PRO A 58 -0.81 13.86 6.52
C PRO A 58 0.51 14.64 6.54
N ALA A 59 0.73 15.50 7.54
CA ALA A 59 2.00 16.24 7.68
C ALA A 59 3.22 15.34 7.94
N TYR A 60 3.03 14.19 8.58
CA TYR A 60 4.10 13.22 8.88
C TYR A 60 4.24 12.16 7.77
N ASN A 61 3.15 11.92 7.02
CA ASN A 61 3.10 11.04 5.87
C ASN A 61 3.25 11.78 4.52
N ASP A 62 3.73 13.02 4.54
CA ASP A 62 3.96 13.78 3.31
C ASP A 62 5.30 13.39 2.67
N PRO A 63 5.33 12.80 1.45
CA PRO A 63 6.56 12.46 0.73
C PRO A 63 7.38 13.68 0.31
N ARG A 64 6.85 14.89 0.50
CA ARG A 64 7.56 16.17 0.30
C ARG A 64 8.30 16.62 1.57
N ARG A 65 8.24 15.86 2.67
CA ARG A 65 8.79 16.23 4.00
C ARG A 65 9.55 15.08 4.71
N PRO A 66 10.89 14.98 4.52
CA PRO A 66 11.68 15.73 3.54
C PRO A 66 11.30 15.34 2.11
N GLN A 67 11.62 16.21 1.15
CA GLN A 67 11.33 15.97 -0.26
C GLN A 67 12.07 14.72 -0.74
N LEU A 68 11.30 13.72 -1.16
CA LEU A 68 11.84 12.55 -1.86
C LEU A 68 12.15 12.90 -3.32
N ASP A 69 13.17 12.26 -3.87
CA ASP A 69 13.59 12.38 -5.26
C ASP A 69 13.08 11.16 -6.06
N THR A 70 12.56 11.39 -7.26
CA THR A 70 12.15 10.32 -8.17
C THR A 70 13.33 9.45 -8.62
N ASP A 71 14.55 10.00 -8.60
CA ASP A 71 15.78 9.25 -8.88
C ASP A 71 16.06 8.12 -7.85
N ASP A 72 15.45 8.19 -6.67
CA ASP A 72 15.58 7.18 -5.62
C ASP A 72 14.57 6.04 -5.75
N LEU A 73 13.60 6.14 -6.68
CA LEU A 73 12.56 5.12 -6.88
C LEU A 73 13.13 3.76 -7.29
N ASP A 74 14.26 3.73 -7.99
CA ASP A 74 14.95 2.49 -8.38
C ASP A 74 16.12 2.13 -7.44
N ARG A 75 16.45 3.00 -6.48
CA ARG A 75 17.58 2.79 -5.54
C ARG A 75 17.17 2.05 -4.28
N TYR A 76 15.89 2.11 -3.93
CA TYR A 76 15.31 1.42 -2.79
C TYR A 76 14.18 0.51 -3.24
N PRO A 77 13.99 -0.64 -2.59
CA PRO A 77 12.85 -1.49 -2.89
C PRO A 77 11.54 -0.76 -2.58
N VAL A 78 10.57 -0.92 -3.47
CA VAL A 78 9.18 -0.53 -3.21
C VAL A 78 8.45 -1.74 -2.64
N TYR A 79 7.71 -1.56 -1.55
CA TYR A 79 7.00 -2.65 -0.90
C TYR A 79 5.80 -2.17 -0.10
N VAL A 80 4.83 -3.06 0.12
CA VAL A 80 3.83 -2.90 1.18
C VAL A 80 4.23 -3.75 2.36
N ARG A 81 4.13 -3.19 3.57
CA ARG A 81 4.37 -3.89 4.84
C ARG A 81 3.14 -3.84 5.72
N PHE A 82 2.83 -4.95 6.33
CA PHE A 82 1.75 -5.12 7.28
C PHE A 82 2.30 -5.30 8.70
N GLU A 83 1.76 -4.57 9.66
CA GLU A 83 2.00 -4.79 11.09
C GLU A 83 0.70 -5.24 11.76
N PRO A 84 0.56 -6.54 12.09
CA PRO A 84 -0.62 -7.10 12.75
C PRO A 84 -0.93 -6.40 14.07
N VAL A 85 -2.23 -6.14 14.30
CA VAL A 85 -2.76 -5.67 15.58
C VAL A 85 -4.07 -6.40 15.84
N GLY A 86 -4.31 -6.73 17.11
CA GLY A 86 -5.58 -7.31 17.54
C GLY A 86 -5.68 -8.84 17.32
N PRO A 87 -6.90 -9.39 17.44
CA PRO A 87 -7.14 -10.83 17.46
C PRO A 87 -7.17 -11.49 16.08
N ASP A 88 -7.31 -10.70 15.00
CA ASP A 88 -7.25 -11.15 13.61
C ASP A 88 -5.91 -10.67 12.99
N PRO A 89 -4.81 -11.40 13.19
CA PRO A 89 -3.46 -10.91 12.89
C PRO A 89 -3.07 -11.07 11.42
N ALA A 90 -4.02 -11.38 10.56
CA ALA A 90 -3.80 -11.63 9.14
C ALA A 90 -4.55 -10.60 8.29
N TRP A 91 -4.07 -10.39 7.09
CA TRP A 91 -4.69 -9.53 6.08
C TRP A 91 -4.57 -10.23 4.73
N CYS A 92 -5.69 -10.40 4.03
CA CYS A 92 -5.71 -10.98 2.69
C CYS A 92 -5.70 -9.86 1.65
N LEU A 93 -4.51 -9.55 1.15
CA LEU A 93 -4.29 -8.57 0.08
C LEU A 93 -4.63 -9.20 -1.27
N GLU A 94 -5.51 -8.57 -2.03
CA GLU A 94 -5.83 -8.98 -3.40
C GLU A 94 -4.97 -8.23 -4.41
N ARG A 95 -4.79 -6.92 -4.27
CA ARG A 95 -3.93 -6.13 -5.16
C ARG A 95 -3.45 -4.84 -4.51
N ILE A 96 -2.27 -4.39 -4.91
CA ILE A 96 -1.80 -3.03 -4.63
C ILE A 96 -1.13 -2.44 -5.86
N VAL A 97 -1.53 -1.22 -6.23
CA VAL A 97 -0.90 -0.43 -7.29
C VAL A 97 -0.49 0.92 -6.70
N VAL A 98 0.76 1.33 -6.92
CA VAL A 98 1.29 2.61 -6.45
C VAL A 98 1.66 3.47 -7.64
N ASN A 99 1.16 4.70 -7.66
CA ASN A 99 1.45 5.69 -8.70
C ASN A 99 2.11 6.92 -8.08
N VAL A 100 3.34 7.22 -8.51
CA VAL A 100 4.04 8.47 -8.18
C VAL A 100 3.80 9.46 -9.31
N ASN A 101 3.47 10.72 -8.96
CA ASN A 101 3.10 11.76 -9.93
C ASN A 101 1.93 11.34 -10.85
N ALA A 102 0.87 10.76 -10.26
CA ALA A 102 -0.26 10.19 -10.99
C ALA A 102 -0.96 11.16 -11.98
N ASP A 103 -0.96 12.46 -11.68
CA ASP A 103 -1.61 13.49 -12.49
C ASP A 103 -0.70 14.14 -13.55
N THR A 104 0.51 13.59 -13.79
CA THR A 104 1.45 14.14 -14.78
C THR A 104 1.53 13.26 -16.03
N ASP A 105 2.19 13.77 -17.07
CA ASP A 105 2.41 13.03 -18.34
C ASP A 105 3.35 11.82 -18.18
N HIS A 106 4.06 11.72 -17.04
CA HIS A 106 5.06 10.69 -16.78
C HIS A 106 4.89 10.12 -15.35
N PRO A 107 3.80 9.37 -15.08
CA PRO A 107 3.65 8.68 -13.81
C PRO A 107 4.63 7.52 -13.71
N HIS A 108 5.06 7.21 -12.49
CA HIS A 108 5.80 5.97 -12.19
C HIS A 108 4.88 5.00 -11.47
N SER A 109 4.74 3.79 -12.01
CA SER A 109 3.79 2.80 -11.51
C SER A 109 4.48 1.55 -10.97
N PHE A 110 3.97 1.04 -9.85
CA PHE A 110 4.48 -0.16 -9.19
C PHE A 110 3.33 -1.10 -8.86
N ASP A 111 3.52 -2.39 -9.15
CA ASP A 111 2.55 -3.47 -8.89
C ASP A 111 3.31 -4.75 -8.53
N ASN A 112 2.64 -5.76 -7.97
CA ASN A 112 3.17 -7.11 -7.90
C ASN A 112 2.56 -7.96 -9.03
N PRO A 113 3.35 -8.44 -10.01
CA PRO A 113 2.82 -9.18 -11.16
C PRO A 113 2.13 -10.50 -10.79
N ASN A 114 2.40 -11.06 -9.60
CA ASN A 114 1.70 -12.26 -9.14
C ASN A 114 0.27 -11.97 -8.66
N LEU A 115 -0.06 -10.70 -8.38
CA LEU A 115 -1.37 -10.22 -7.92
C LEU A 115 -2.09 -9.33 -8.96
N ALA A 116 -1.53 -9.17 -10.17
CA ALA A 116 -2.09 -8.25 -11.17
C ALA A 116 -3.44 -8.74 -11.77
N ASP A 117 -3.65 -10.06 -11.78
CA ASP A 117 -4.86 -10.73 -12.24
C ASP A 117 -5.82 -11.05 -11.08
N PHE A 118 -7.06 -11.45 -11.40
CA PHE A 118 -8.05 -11.89 -10.41
C PHE A 118 -8.04 -13.42 -10.25
N GLY A 119 -8.16 -13.90 -9.00
CA GLY A 119 -8.24 -15.33 -8.71
C GLY A 119 -7.88 -15.66 -7.25
N GLU A 120 -8.26 -16.85 -6.78
CA GLU A 120 -7.91 -17.31 -5.42
C GLU A 120 -6.41 -17.56 -5.25
N ASP A 121 -5.72 -17.89 -6.34
CA ASP A 121 -4.26 -18.03 -6.44
C ASP A 121 -3.55 -16.68 -6.67
N ARG A 122 -4.32 -15.58 -6.76
CA ARG A 122 -3.85 -14.21 -7.01
C ARG A 122 -4.08 -13.27 -5.81
N ARG A 123 -4.20 -13.83 -4.61
CA ARG A 123 -4.26 -13.09 -3.34
C ARG A 123 -3.18 -13.59 -2.39
N LEU A 124 -2.76 -12.74 -1.47
CA LEU A 124 -1.69 -13.03 -0.52
C LEU A 124 -2.17 -12.76 0.91
N TRP A 125 -2.02 -13.75 1.78
CA TRP A 125 -2.17 -13.56 3.20
C TRP A 125 -0.86 -13.02 3.79
N LEU A 126 -0.91 -11.81 4.33
CA LEU A 126 0.14 -11.23 5.15
C LEU A 126 -0.22 -11.42 6.63
N GLY A 127 0.77 -11.72 7.45
CA GLY A 127 0.54 -11.94 8.88
C GLY A 127 1.81 -12.27 9.64
N GLN A 128 1.69 -12.38 10.96
CA GLN A 128 2.82 -12.68 11.84
C GLN A 128 3.53 -13.99 11.47
N GLU A 129 2.79 -14.98 10.95
CA GLU A 129 3.29 -16.33 10.67
C GLU A 129 3.64 -16.60 9.20
N TYR A 130 3.18 -15.77 8.24
CA TYR A 130 3.26 -16.08 6.80
C TYR A 130 3.97 -14.99 5.98
N GLY A 131 4.69 -14.09 6.67
CA GLY A 131 5.37 -12.95 6.07
C GLY A 131 4.52 -11.68 6.16
N LYS A 132 5.21 -10.54 6.33
CA LYS A 132 4.59 -9.24 6.58
C LYS A 132 4.80 -8.24 5.45
N GLN A 133 5.48 -8.63 4.39
CA GLN A 133 5.94 -7.71 3.35
C GLN A 133 5.72 -8.30 1.97
N LEU A 134 5.33 -7.44 1.02
CA LEU A 134 5.24 -7.76 -0.40
C LEU A 134 5.97 -6.67 -1.19
N TYR A 135 7.02 -7.07 -1.92
CA TYR A 135 7.74 -6.18 -2.81
C TYR A 135 6.94 -5.91 -4.09
N LEU A 136 7.04 -4.68 -4.58
CA LEU A 136 6.42 -4.23 -5.81
C LEU A 136 7.51 -4.01 -6.86
N LYS A 137 7.17 -4.32 -8.10
CA LYS A 137 8.03 -4.11 -9.25
C LYS A 137 7.54 -2.87 -9.99
N ARG A 138 8.47 -2.04 -10.42
CA ARG A 138 8.20 -0.96 -11.35
C ARG A 138 7.73 -1.54 -12.68
N TYR A 139 6.65 -0.98 -13.21
CA TYR A 139 6.17 -1.22 -14.55
C TYR A 139 5.71 0.14 -15.09
N ASP A 140 6.61 0.80 -15.80
CA ASP A 140 6.27 1.98 -16.59
C ASP A 140 5.72 1.45 -17.92
N ASP A 141 4.52 1.90 -18.32
CA ASP A 141 3.95 1.62 -19.66
C ASP A 141 4.80 2.25 -20.78
#